data_AF-A0A3D5Q1Y2-F1
#
_entry.id   AF-A0A3D5Q1Y2-F1
#
_cell.length_a   1.000
_cell.length_b   1.000
_cell.length_c   1.000
_cell.angle_alpha   90.00
_cell.angle_beta   90.00
_cell.angle_gamma   90.00
#
_symmetry.space_group_name_H-M   'P 1'
#
loop_
_entity.id
_entity.type
_entity.pdbx_description
1 polymer ?
#
loop_
_entity_poly.entity_id
_entity_poly.type
_entity_poly.pdbx_seq_one_letter_code
_entity_poly.pdbx_strand_id
1 'polypeptide(L)'
;KERLPAVTAQTIRDIDAGILRFSTATRKEIRQLFDLLTFGPSRLAMTRIWSWENASQADTAAFLERWRTSRFGLFNKGYIAITKLTNVAFYGNAANFALSGYPGPPPWATAALPQFQTETL
;
A
#
# COMPACT_ATOMS: atom_id res chain seq x y z
N LYS A 1 -9.30 15.46 -14.08
CA LYS A 1 -8.03 15.67 -13.31
C LYS A 1 -8.24 15.48 -11.81
N GLU A 2 -9.43 15.80 -11.25
CA GLU A 2 -9.78 15.65 -9.82
C GLU A 2 -9.97 14.21 -9.32
N ARG A 3 -10.14 13.23 -10.22
CA ARG A 3 -10.37 11.83 -9.84
C ARG A 3 -9.16 11.14 -9.22
N LEU A 4 -7.94 11.52 -9.61
CA LEU A 4 -6.71 10.89 -9.11
C LEU A 4 -6.48 11.18 -7.61
N PRO A 5 -6.57 12.44 -7.13
CA PRO A 5 -6.52 12.73 -5.70
C PRO A 5 -7.56 11.96 -4.87
N ALA A 6 -8.79 11.85 -5.36
CA ALA A 6 -9.86 11.14 -4.68
C ALA A 6 -9.58 9.62 -4.58
N VAL A 7 -9.10 9.01 -5.67
CA VAL A 7 -8.69 7.59 -5.69
C VAL A 7 -7.51 7.33 -4.77
N THR A 8 -6.52 8.22 -4.74
CA THR A 8 -5.39 8.13 -3.79
C THR A 8 -5.88 8.20 -2.35
N ALA A 9 -6.73 9.17 -2.01
CA ALA A 9 -7.27 9.31 -0.66
C ALA A 9 -8.10 8.10 -0.23
N GLN A 10 -8.91 7.52 -1.14
CA GLN A 10 -9.64 6.28 -0.86
C GLN A 10 -8.68 5.11 -0.66
N THR A 11 -7.65 4.98 -1.50
CA THR A 11 -6.65 3.90 -1.39
C THR A 11 -5.94 3.97 -0.03
N ILE A 12 -5.62 5.16 0.47
CA ILE A 12 -5.03 5.33 1.81
C ILE A 12 -5.99 4.83 2.90
N ARG A 13 -7.29 5.17 2.82
CA ARG A 13 -8.29 4.65 3.77
C ARG A 13 -8.40 3.13 3.71
N ASP A 14 -8.35 2.55 2.51
CA ASP A 14 -8.42 1.10 2.30
C ASP A 14 -7.17 0.40 2.86
N ILE A 15 -5.99 1.03 2.78
CA ILE A 15 -4.76 0.56 3.46
C ILE A 15 -4.99 0.51 4.96
N ASP A 16 -5.49 1.59 5.58
CA ASP A 16 -5.74 1.64 7.02
C ASP A 16 -6.73 0.55 7.45
N ALA A 17 -7.85 0.41 6.73
CA ALA A 17 -8.84 -0.64 6.98
C ALA A 17 -8.25 -2.06 6.82
N GLY A 18 -7.37 -2.26 5.84
CA GLY A 18 -6.66 -3.52 5.62
C GLY A 18 -5.70 -3.85 6.76
N ILE A 19 -4.94 -2.87 7.26
CA ILE A 19 -4.01 -3.05 8.38
C ILE A 19 -4.76 -3.49 9.65
N LEU A 20 -5.97 -2.97 9.88
CA LEU A 20 -6.84 -3.37 10.99
C LEU A 20 -7.33 -4.82 10.93
N ARG A 21 -7.09 -5.54 9.83
CA ARG A 21 -7.43 -6.96 9.69
C ARG A 21 -6.24 -7.88 9.91
N PHE A 22 -5.01 -7.35 9.96
CA PHE A 22 -3.83 -8.16 10.22
C PHE A 22 -3.69 -8.59 11.68
N SER A 23 -2.86 -9.60 11.92
CA SER A 23 -2.46 -9.99 13.27
C SER A 23 -1.79 -8.84 14.03
N THR A 24 -1.83 -8.87 15.36
CA THR A 24 -1.16 -7.87 16.22
C THR A 24 0.34 -7.78 15.93
N ALA A 25 1.00 -8.91 15.69
CA ALA A 25 2.42 -8.95 15.36
C ALA A 25 2.71 -8.21 14.05
N THR A 26 1.93 -8.48 13.00
CA THR A 26 2.07 -7.82 11.69
C THR A 26 1.79 -6.31 11.79
N ARG A 27 0.77 -5.90 12.54
CA ARG A 27 0.50 -4.46 12.77
C ARG A 27 1.68 -3.76 13.44
N LYS A 28 2.33 -4.42 14.41
CA LYS A 28 3.53 -3.89 15.08
C LYS A 28 4.69 -3.72 14.10
N GLU A 29 4.96 -4.70 13.25
CA GLU A 29 6.01 -4.58 12.22
C GLU A 29 5.74 -3.43 11.24
N ILE A 30 4.48 -3.27 10.80
CA ILE A 30 4.07 -2.16 9.93
C ILE A 30 4.24 -0.82 10.65
N ARG A 31 3.83 -0.73 11.92
CA ARG A 31 4.04 0.48 12.74
C ARG A 31 5.53 0.83 12.81
N GLN A 32 6.40 -0.13 13.13
CA GLN A 32 7.85 0.07 13.20
C GLN A 32 8.42 0.55 11.86
N LEU A 33 7.98 -0.02 10.75
CA LEU A 33 8.37 0.45 9.41
C LEU A 33 8.01 1.93 9.21
N PHE A 34 6.77 2.33 9.52
CA PHE A 34 6.35 3.73 9.36
C PHE A 34 7.01 4.67 10.38
N ASP A 35 7.32 4.21 11.60
CA ASP A 35 8.05 5.00 12.59
C ASP A 35 9.45 5.35 12.07
N LEU A 36 10.15 4.38 11.47
CA LEU A 36 11.44 4.59 10.80
C LEU A 36 11.37 5.61 9.67
N LEU A 37 10.26 5.60 8.92
CA LEU A 37 10.03 6.52 7.80
C LEU A 37 9.49 7.90 8.23
N THR A 38 9.07 8.05 9.48
CA THR A 38 8.51 9.31 10.01
C THR A 38 9.54 10.10 10.80
N PHE A 39 10.41 9.42 11.55
CA PHE A 39 11.47 10.07 12.30
C PHE A 39 12.57 10.60 11.36
N GLY A 40 12.76 11.93 11.34
CA GLY A 40 13.62 12.61 10.36
C GLY A 40 15.02 12.02 10.19
N PRO A 41 15.78 11.77 11.28
CA PRO A 41 17.11 11.17 11.19
C PRO A 41 17.12 9.76 10.58
N SER A 42 16.21 8.87 11.00
CA SER A 42 16.13 7.53 10.42
C SER A 42 15.64 7.57 8.97
N ARG A 43 14.67 8.44 8.66
CA ARG A 43 14.19 8.64 7.30
C ARG A 43 15.34 9.07 6.39
N LEU A 44 16.11 10.09 6.77
CA LEU A 44 17.27 10.55 5.98
C LEU A 44 18.28 9.42 5.79
N ALA A 45 18.64 8.71 6.86
CA ALA A 45 19.62 7.62 6.79
C ALA A 45 19.16 6.48 5.85
N MET A 46 17.88 6.11 5.91
CA MET A 46 17.36 4.93 5.20
C MET A 46 16.87 5.23 3.79
N THR A 47 16.41 6.47 3.55
CA THR A 47 15.73 6.85 2.30
C THR A 47 16.49 7.92 1.52
N ARG A 48 17.41 8.65 2.16
CA ARG A 48 18.06 9.88 1.64
C ARG A 48 17.09 11.05 1.41
N ILE A 49 15.90 11.00 2.01
CA ILE A 49 14.87 12.04 1.93
C ILE A 49 14.75 12.69 3.31
N TRP A 50 14.85 14.02 3.37
CA TRP A 50 14.71 14.74 4.64
C TRP A 50 13.24 14.99 5.01
N SER A 51 12.43 15.42 4.05
CA SER A 51 11.02 15.77 4.20
C SER A 51 10.23 15.18 3.04
N TRP A 52 9.11 14.52 3.34
CA TRP A 52 8.27 13.89 2.32
C TRP A 52 7.57 14.94 1.45
N GLU A 53 7.26 16.10 2.03
CA GLU A 53 6.62 17.23 1.38
C GLU A 53 7.46 17.80 0.23
N ASN A 54 8.79 17.70 0.34
CA ASN A 54 9.75 18.18 -0.66
C ASN A 54 10.31 17.07 -1.56
N ALA A 55 9.91 15.81 -1.35
CA ALA A 55 10.43 14.69 -2.12
C ALA A 55 9.87 14.71 -3.55
N SER A 56 10.75 14.70 -4.55
CA SER A 56 10.32 14.53 -5.94
C SER A 56 9.92 13.07 -6.22
N GLN A 57 9.15 12.84 -7.28
CA GLN A 57 8.85 11.48 -7.73
C GLN A 57 10.12 10.68 -8.05
N ALA A 58 11.16 11.35 -8.56
CA ALA A 58 12.45 10.73 -8.84
C ALA A 58 13.17 10.29 -7.54
N ASP A 59 13.11 11.11 -6.49
CA ASP A 59 13.68 10.77 -5.18
C ASP A 59 12.97 9.54 -4.59
N THR A 60 11.64 9.53 -4.62
CA THR A 60 10.83 8.40 -4.15
C THR A 60 11.10 7.12 -4.95
N ALA A 61 11.18 7.22 -6.27
CA ALA A 61 11.49 6.07 -7.13
C ALA A 61 12.90 5.52 -6.84
N ALA A 62 13.90 6.40 -6.72
CA ALA A 62 15.26 5.99 -6.39
C ALA A 62 15.36 5.37 -4.98
N PHE A 63 14.59 5.88 -4.02
CA PHE A 63 14.45 5.30 -2.69
C PHE A 63 13.89 3.87 -2.76
N LEU A 64 12.75 3.68 -3.41
CA LEU A 64 12.12 2.36 -3.54
C LEU A 64 13.03 1.37 -4.26
N GLU A 65 13.74 1.82 -5.29
CA GLU A 65 14.68 0.99 -6.04
C GLU A 65 15.87 0.52 -5.19
N ARG A 66 16.45 1.41 -4.37
CA ARG A 66 17.50 1.04 -3.42
C ARG A 66 17.01 -0.01 -2.41
N TRP A 67 15.80 0.14 -1.92
CA TRP A 67 15.22 -0.83 -0.99
C TRP A 67 14.92 -2.16 -1.67
N ARG A 68 14.38 -2.14 -2.89
CA ARG A 68 14.07 -3.32 -3.71
C ARG A 68 15.33 -4.18 -3.95
N THR A 69 16.43 -3.54 -4.32
CA THR A 69 17.69 -4.21 -4.72
C THR A 69 18.69 -4.39 -3.58
N SER A 70 18.32 -4.00 -2.35
CA SER A 70 19.19 -4.09 -1.19
C SER A 70 19.54 -5.54 -0.83
N ARG A 71 20.83 -5.79 -0.58
CA ARG A 71 21.33 -7.05 0.02
C ARG A 71 20.90 -7.26 1.48
N PHE A 72 20.53 -6.19 2.18
CA PHE A 72 19.98 -6.28 3.53
C PHE A 72 18.49 -6.58 3.44
N GLY A 73 18.11 -7.78 3.89
CA GLY A 73 16.72 -8.25 3.81
C GLY A 73 15.70 -7.33 4.48
N LEU A 74 16.11 -6.53 5.48
CA LEU A 74 15.25 -5.54 6.12
C LEU A 74 14.67 -4.53 5.12
N PHE A 75 15.49 -3.94 4.25
CA PHE A 75 15.04 -2.94 3.29
C PHE A 75 14.19 -3.57 2.17
N ASN A 76 14.56 -4.77 1.72
CA ASN A 76 13.76 -5.51 0.74
C ASN A 76 12.38 -5.86 1.30
N LYS A 77 12.30 -6.31 2.56
CA LYS A 77 11.02 -6.53 3.27
C LYS A 77 10.19 -5.25 3.37
N GLY A 78 10.82 -4.11 3.69
CA GLY A 78 10.17 -2.80 3.71
C GLY A 78 9.57 -2.42 2.35
N TYR A 79 10.32 -2.59 1.26
CA TYR A 79 9.83 -2.35 -0.10
C TYR A 79 8.63 -3.25 -0.44
N ILE A 80 8.72 -4.54 -0.13
CA ILE A 80 7.64 -5.50 -0.34
C ILE A 80 6.39 -5.10 0.46
N ALA A 81 6.56 -4.71 1.73
CA ALA A 81 5.46 -4.30 2.60
C ALA A 81 4.71 -3.08 2.04
N ILE A 82 5.44 -2.00 1.68
CA ILE A 82 4.85 -0.79 1.11
C ILE A 82 4.10 -1.12 -0.18
N THR A 83 4.76 -1.83 -1.09
CA THR A 83 4.18 -2.18 -2.41
C THR A 83 2.95 -3.07 -2.27
N LYS A 84 2.99 -4.08 -1.39
CA LYS A 84 1.84 -4.98 -1.18
C LYS A 84 0.66 -4.26 -0.55
N LEU A 85 0.89 -3.39 0.44
CA LEU A 85 -0.17 -2.60 1.06
C LEU A 85 -0.90 -1.75 0.00
N THR A 86 -0.15 -1.00 -0.79
CA THR A 86 -0.72 -0.15 -1.85
C THR A 86 -1.44 -0.98 -2.91
N ASN A 87 -0.83 -2.07 -3.39
CA ASN A 87 -1.43 -2.90 -4.43
C ASN A 87 -2.72 -3.58 -3.95
N VAL A 88 -2.71 -4.19 -2.77
CA VAL A 88 -3.89 -4.89 -2.24
C VAL A 88 -5.03 -3.90 -1.99
N ALA A 89 -4.75 -2.72 -1.44
CA ALA A 89 -5.76 -1.70 -1.23
C ALA A 89 -6.35 -1.17 -2.55
N PHE A 90 -5.49 -0.85 -3.53
CA PHE A 90 -5.95 -0.30 -4.80
C PHE A 90 -6.71 -1.35 -5.63
N TYR A 91 -6.13 -2.52 -5.85
CA TYR A 91 -6.71 -3.57 -6.70
C TYR A 91 -7.80 -4.38 -5.99
N GLY A 92 -7.90 -4.32 -4.66
CA GLY A 92 -8.97 -4.96 -3.91
C GLY A 92 -10.28 -4.15 -3.92
N ASN A 93 -10.22 -2.87 -4.26
CA ASN A 93 -11.41 -2.01 -4.31
C ASN A 93 -12.12 -2.14 -5.66
N ALA A 94 -13.38 -2.59 -5.63
CA ALA A 94 -14.20 -2.78 -6.82
C ALA A 94 -14.38 -1.50 -7.66
N ALA A 95 -14.33 -0.32 -7.04
CA ALA A 95 -14.40 0.96 -7.74
C ALA A 95 -13.18 1.20 -8.67
N ASN A 96 -12.07 0.50 -8.43
CA ASN A 96 -10.83 0.60 -9.22
C ASN A 96 -10.69 -0.51 -10.27
N PHE A 97 -11.56 -1.53 -10.31
CA PHE A 97 -11.45 -2.64 -11.26
C PHE A 97 -11.40 -2.15 -12.71
N ALA A 98 -12.32 -1.24 -13.09
CA ALA A 98 -12.33 -0.66 -14.43
C ALA A 98 -11.04 0.13 -14.75
N LEU A 99 -10.39 0.72 -13.74
CA LEU A 99 -9.12 1.45 -13.92
C LEU A 99 -7.94 0.52 -14.18
N SER A 100 -8.00 -0.73 -13.74
CA SER A 100 -6.98 -1.76 -13.99
C SER A 100 -7.23 -2.58 -15.25
N GLY A 101 -8.33 -2.34 -15.96
CA GLY A 101 -8.77 -3.16 -17.09
C GLY A 101 -9.40 -4.49 -16.68
N TYR A 102 -9.69 -4.67 -15.40
CA TYR A 102 -10.41 -5.84 -14.89
C TYR A 102 -11.92 -5.52 -14.86
N PRO A 103 -12.80 -6.31 -15.50
CA PRO A 103 -14.24 -6.05 -15.45
C PRO A 103 -14.87 -6.42 -14.09
N GLY A 104 -14.10 -7.00 -13.17
CA GLY A 104 -14.61 -7.61 -11.96
C GLY A 104 -14.84 -9.12 -12.12
N PRO A 105 -15.19 -9.81 -11.02
CA PRO A 105 -15.54 -11.22 -11.07
C PRO A 105 -16.81 -11.42 -11.90
N PRO A 106 -16.91 -12.51 -12.69
CA PRO A 106 -18.07 -12.74 -13.52
C PRO A 106 -19.32 -13.00 -12.65
N PRO A 107 -20.53 -12.60 -13.09
CA PRO A 107 -21.75 -12.70 -12.27
C PRO A 107 -22.07 -14.11 -11.77
N TRP A 108 -21.76 -15.14 -12.54
CA TRP A 108 -21.99 -16.53 -12.13
C TRP A 108 -21.09 -16.92 -10.94
N ALA A 109 -19.87 -16.39 -10.86
CA ALA A 109 -18.93 -16.72 -9.80
C ALA A 109 -19.31 -16.04 -8.48
N THR A 110 -19.77 -14.80 -8.54
CA THR A 110 -20.29 -14.10 -7.36
C THR A 110 -21.61 -14.70 -6.87
N ALA A 111 -22.47 -15.18 -7.78
CA ALA A 111 -23.71 -15.86 -7.42
C ALA A 111 -23.46 -17.23 -6.75
N ALA A 112 -22.44 -17.97 -7.15
CA ALA A 112 -22.18 -19.33 -6.67
C ALA A 112 -21.50 -19.41 -5.28
N LEU A 113 -20.90 -18.31 -4.81
CA LEU A 113 -19.98 -18.33 -3.68
C LEU A 113 -20.55 -17.52 -2.48
N PRO A 114 -20.81 -18.16 -1.32
CA PRO A 114 -21.48 -17.53 -0.18
C PRO A 114 -20.81 -16.25 0.32
N GLN A 115 -19.47 -16.18 0.25
CA GLN A 115 -18.71 -15.03 0.72
C GLN A 115 -18.97 -13.72 -0.06
N PHE A 116 -19.58 -13.79 -1.26
CA PHE A 116 -19.99 -12.62 -2.03
C PHE A 116 -21.46 -12.24 -1.82
N GLN A 117 -22.22 -13.04 -1.09
CA GLN A 117 -23.65 -12.81 -0.83
C GLN A 117 -23.89 -12.04 0.48
N THR A 118 -22.92 -12.05 1.39
CA THR A 118 -22.99 -11.29 2.65
C THR A 118 -22.50 -9.85 2.45
N GLU A 119 -23.37 -8.86 2.69
CA GLU A 119 -22.99 -7.45 2.85
C GLU A 119 -22.20 -7.23 4.15
N THR A 120 -21.01 -7.82 4.27
CA THR A 120 -20.14 -7.57 5.42
C THR A 120 -18.72 -7.32 4.96
N LEU A 121 -18.47 -6.05 4.62
CA LEU A 121 -17.23 -5.35 4.95
C LEU A 121 -17.53 -3.92 5.38
#